data_AF-A0A1M5YXP8-F1
#
_entry.id   AF-A0A1M5YXP8-F1
#
_cell.length_a   1.000
_cell.length_b   1.000
_cell.length_c   1.000
_cell.angle_alpha   90.00
_cell.angle_beta   90.00
_cell.angle_gamma   90.00
#
_symmetry.space_group_name_H-M   'P 1'
#
loop_
_entity.id
_entity.type
_entity.pdbx_description
1 polymer ?
#
loop_
_entity_poly.entity_id
_entity_poly.type
_entity_poly.pdbx_seq_one_letter_code
_entity_poly.pdbx_strand_id
1 'polypeptide(L)'
;MVRLSADEERYIRTNVGYYAAVFERLRGRKSRACWNWAAALFPTGWFFYRKVYSWGIASMVISAGLCFLGGIVTLVLALLFRLFVALCGNMFYMQHIENVARGGMRLREPARSRYAKLYGGTSAVLAVLSFIVLLSLECVIFRFFYS
;
A
#
# COMPACT_ATOMS: atom_id res chain seq x y z
N MET A 1 -25.99 4.09 1.93
CA MET A 1 -24.92 3.85 0.94
C MET A 1 -23.88 4.95 1.12
N VAL A 2 -22.68 4.62 1.60
CA VAL A 2 -21.61 5.61 1.78
C VAL A 2 -20.91 5.75 0.44
N ARG A 3 -21.29 6.77 -0.35
CA ARG A 3 -20.67 7.04 -1.65
C ARG A 3 -19.30 7.70 -1.46
N LEU A 4 -18.38 7.38 -2.36
CA LEU A 4 -17.11 8.11 -2.45
C LEU A 4 -17.40 9.58 -2.79
N SER A 5 -16.59 10.49 -2.26
CA SER A 5 -16.63 11.87 -2.72
C SER A 5 -15.97 12.00 -4.10
N ALA A 6 -16.36 13.03 -4.86
CA ALA A 6 -15.75 13.30 -6.17
C ALA A 6 -14.21 13.46 -6.10
N ASP A 7 -13.73 13.96 -4.96
CA ASP A 7 -12.30 14.02 -4.65
C ASP A 7 -11.67 12.64 -4.49
N GLU A 8 -12.27 11.77 -3.67
CA GLU A 8 -11.76 10.41 -3.44
C GLU A 8 -11.66 9.63 -4.75
N GLU A 9 -12.68 9.70 -5.61
CA GLU A 9 -12.65 9.10 -6.95
C GLU A 9 -11.50 9.64 -7.80
N ARG A 10 -11.30 10.97 -7.75
CA ARG A 10 -10.21 11.66 -8.44
C ARG A 10 -8.83 11.21 -7.96
N TYR A 11 -8.66 10.91 -6.67
CA TYR A 11 -7.40 10.42 -6.12
C TYR A 11 -7.18 8.92 -6.34
N ILE A 12 -8.25 8.11 -6.39
CA ILE A 12 -8.12 6.67 -6.64
C ILE A 12 -7.69 6.40 -8.09
N ARG A 13 -8.31 7.08 -9.07
CA ARG A 13 -8.13 6.97 -10.53
C ARG A 13 -8.34 5.59 -11.14
N THR A 14 -7.65 4.55 -10.67
CA THR A 14 -7.70 3.19 -11.22
C THR A 14 -8.49 2.26 -10.30
N ASN A 15 -9.36 1.45 -10.91
CA ASN A 15 -10.27 0.53 -10.23
C ASN A 15 -11.23 1.20 -9.23
N VAL A 16 -11.74 2.40 -9.56
CA VAL A 16 -12.60 3.20 -8.67
C VAL A 16 -13.80 2.39 -8.18
N GLY A 17 -14.50 1.65 -9.05
CA GLY A 17 -15.66 0.83 -8.65
C GLY A 17 -15.33 -0.25 -7.61
N TYR A 18 -14.18 -0.93 -7.76
CA TYR A 18 -13.71 -1.88 -6.76
C TYR A 18 -13.43 -1.19 -5.41
N TYR A 19 -12.68 -0.08 -5.44
CA TYR A 19 -12.33 0.63 -4.19
C TYR A 19 -13.53 1.32 -3.55
N ALA A 20 -14.54 1.74 -4.32
CA ALA A 20 -15.81 2.22 -3.79
C ALA A 20 -16.50 1.14 -2.94
N ALA A 21 -16.64 -0.08 -3.47
CA ALA A 21 -17.25 -1.20 -2.76
C ALA A 21 -16.42 -1.61 -1.52
N VAL A 22 -15.08 -1.63 -1.65
CA VAL A 22 -14.18 -1.92 -0.53
C VAL A 22 -14.30 -0.87 0.57
N PHE A 23 -14.28 0.41 0.23
CA PHE A 23 -14.37 1.50 1.21
C PHE A 23 -15.76 1.54 1.86
N GLU A 24 -16.82 1.28 1.10
CA GLU A 24 -18.16 1.12 1.67
C GLU A 24 -18.20 -0.03 2.68
N ARG A 25 -17.60 -1.18 2.36
CA ARG A 25 -17.54 -2.32 3.28
C ARG A 25 -16.76 -1.99 4.56
N LEU A 26 -15.62 -1.32 4.44
CA LEU A 26 -14.78 -0.92 5.58
C LEU A 26 -15.49 0.11 6.47
N ARG A 27 -16.06 1.16 5.87
CA ARG A 27 -16.81 2.22 6.58
C ARG A 27 -18.10 1.69 7.19
N GLY A 28 -18.92 1.02 6.38
CA GLY A 28 -20.27 0.58 6.75
C GLY A 28 -20.30 -0.50 7.82
N ARG A 29 -19.34 -1.43 7.81
CA ARG A 29 -19.26 -2.50 8.83
C ARG A 29 -18.37 -2.13 10.03
N LYS A 30 -17.80 -0.91 10.06
CA LYS A 30 -16.70 -0.53 10.97
C LYS A 30 -15.58 -1.59 11.02
N SER A 31 -15.40 -2.31 9.91
CA SER A 31 -14.45 -3.42 9.82
C SER A 31 -13.09 -2.87 9.46
N ARG A 32 -12.04 -3.41 10.08
CA ARG A 32 -10.64 -3.06 9.78
C ARG A 32 -9.99 -3.96 8.74
N ALA A 33 -10.70 -5.00 8.29
CA ALA A 33 -10.14 -6.03 7.43
C ALA A 33 -10.96 -6.18 6.14
N CYS A 34 -10.26 -6.14 5.00
CA CYS A 34 -10.80 -6.50 3.70
C CYS A 34 -9.68 -7.07 2.84
N TRP A 35 -9.84 -8.34 2.45
CA TRP A 35 -8.84 -9.09 1.70
C TRP A 35 -8.38 -8.37 0.42
N ASN A 36 -7.07 -8.43 0.18
CA ASN A 36 -6.41 -7.85 -0.98
C ASN A 36 -5.35 -8.82 -1.52
N TRP A 37 -5.63 -9.41 -2.68
CA TRP A 37 -4.73 -10.35 -3.35
C TRP A 37 -3.39 -9.73 -3.76
N ALA A 38 -3.41 -8.52 -4.31
CA ALA A 38 -2.19 -7.87 -4.76
C ALA A 38 -1.27 -7.52 -3.57
N ALA A 39 -1.85 -7.10 -2.44
CA ALA A 39 -1.11 -6.82 -1.22
C ALA A 39 -0.62 -8.11 -0.52
N ALA A 40 -1.30 -9.25 -0.70
CA ALA A 40 -0.85 -10.56 -0.20
C ALA A 40 0.41 -11.05 -0.92
N LEU A 41 0.41 -10.96 -2.25
CA LEU A 41 1.50 -11.44 -3.10
C LEU A 41 2.70 -10.47 -3.08
N PHE A 42 2.41 -9.16 -3.12
CA PHE A 42 3.42 -8.11 -3.22
C PHE A 42 3.14 -6.98 -2.23
N PRO A 43 3.35 -7.17 -0.91
CA PRO A 43 3.05 -6.16 0.11
C PRO A 43 3.69 -4.79 -0.20
N THR A 44 5.02 -4.77 -0.30
CA THR A 44 5.80 -3.56 -0.58
C THR A 44 5.44 -2.97 -1.94
N GLY A 45 5.44 -3.81 -2.98
CA GLY A 45 5.12 -3.38 -4.34
C GLY A 45 3.73 -2.77 -4.46
N TRP A 46 2.72 -3.32 -3.77
CA TRP A 46 1.37 -2.81 -3.78
C TRP A 46 1.25 -1.43 -3.11
N PHE A 47 1.90 -1.22 -1.96
CA PHE A 47 1.91 0.09 -1.31
C PHE A 47 2.57 1.16 -2.20
N PHE A 48 3.73 0.87 -2.80
CA PHE A 48 4.39 1.80 -3.72
C PHE A 48 3.58 2.02 -5.00
N TYR A 49 2.96 0.97 -5.54
CA TYR A 49 2.07 1.07 -6.68
C TYR A 49 0.92 2.04 -6.43
N ARG A 50 0.28 1.98 -5.25
CA ARG A 50 -0.82 2.88 -4.83
C ARG A 50 -0.33 4.18 -4.18
N LYS A 51 0.98 4.46 -4.23
CA LYS A 51 1.65 5.66 -3.67
C LYS A 51 1.49 5.87 -2.15
N VAL A 52 1.25 4.79 -1.40
CA VAL A 52 1.18 4.81 0.06
C VAL A 52 2.59 4.64 0.64
N TYR A 53 3.47 5.61 0.42
CA TYR A 53 4.91 5.45 0.66
C TYR A 53 5.28 5.20 2.13
N SER A 54 4.54 5.75 3.09
CA SER A 54 4.80 5.52 4.51
C SER A 54 4.70 4.02 4.87
N TRP A 55 3.60 3.39 4.48
CA TRP A 55 3.39 1.95 4.67
C TRP A 55 4.27 1.10 3.76
N GLY A 56 4.59 1.58 2.55
CA GLY A 56 5.55 0.93 1.65
C GLY A 56 6.94 0.81 2.27
N ILE A 57 7.50 1.91 2.79
CA ILE A 57 8.81 1.91 3.46
C ILE A 57 8.77 1.01 4.69
N ALA A 58 7.74 1.12 5.54
CA ALA A 58 7.59 0.26 6.70
C ALA A 58 7.58 -1.22 6.33
N SER A 59 6.82 -1.59 5.28
CA SER A 59 6.78 -2.98 4.80
C SER A 59 8.12 -3.48 4.26
N MET A 60 8.90 -2.60 3.62
CA MET A 60 10.23 -2.92 3.11
C MET A 60 11.22 -3.18 4.26
N VAL A 61 11.21 -2.30 5.27
CA VAL A 61 12.06 -2.44 6.47
C VAL A 61 11.72 -3.71 7.25
N ILE A 62 10.43 -4.00 7.45
CA ILE A 62 10.00 -5.23 8.12
C ILE A 62 10.46 -6.46 7.34
N SER A 63 10.25 -6.48 6.03
CA SER A 63 10.64 -7.63 5.18
C SER A 63 12.15 -7.88 5.24
N ALA A 64 12.97 -6.84 5.09
CA ALA A 64 14.42 -6.94 5.21
C ALA A 64 14.86 -7.34 6.64
N GLY A 65 14.19 -6.81 7.67
CA GLY A 65 14.45 -7.15 9.07
C GLY A 65 14.21 -8.63 9.40
N LEU A 66 13.18 -9.23 8.81
CA LEU A 66 12.89 -10.66 9.01
C LEU A 66 13.97 -11.57 8.42
N CYS A 67 14.74 -11.11 7.42
CA CYS A 67 15.82 -11.88 6.83
C CYS A 67 16.97 -12.16 7.80
N PHE A 68 17.17 -11.36 8.85
CA PHE A 68 18.22 -11.58 9.85
C PHE A 68 17.93 -12.78 10.79
N LEU A 69 16.69 -13.27 10.84
CA LEU A 69 16.31 -14.40 11.70
C LEU A 69 16.71 -15.75 11.10
N GLY A 70 16.65 -15.87 9.77
CA GLY A 70 17.02 -17.06 9.02
C GLY A 70 16.04 -18.24 9.11
N GLY A 71 16.25 -19.20 8.22
CA GLY A 71 15.58 -20.49 8.23
C GLY A 71 14.04 -20.43 8.17
N ILE A 72 13.39 -21.42 8.80
CA ILE A 72 11.93 -21.56 8.79
C ILE A 72 11.22 -20.42 9.52
N VAL A 73 11.87 -19.80 10.51
CA VAL A 73 11.30 -18.70 11.30
C VAL A 73 11.03 -17.49 10.41
N THR A 74 11.99 -17.11 9.55
CA THR A 74 11.79 -16.04 8.56
C THR A 74 10.60 -16.34 7.65
N LEU A 75 10.48 -17.56 7.13
CA LEU A 75 9.39 -17.94 6.22
C LEU A 75 8.01 -17.80 6.87
N VAL A 76 7.86 -18.30 8.10
CA VAL A 76 6.59 -18.23 8.85
C VAL A 76 6.23 -16.78 9.14
N LEU A 77 7.16 -15.99 9.67
CA LEU A 77 6.89 -14.59 10.00
C LEU A 77 6.62 -13.74 8.75
N ALA A 78 7.34 -13.99 7.65
CA ALA A 78 7.09 -13.31 6.38
C ALA A 78 5.71 -13.65 5.82
N LEU A 79 5.26 -14.90 5.95
CA LEU A 79 3.90 -15.31 5.57
C LEU A 79 2.84 -14.62 6.43
N LEU A 80 3.00 -14.62 7.75
CA LEU A 80 2.09 -13.92 8.67
C LEU A 80 2.01 -12.43 8.35
N PHE A 81 3.15 -11.80 8.08
CA PHE A 81 3.21 -10.40 7.66
C PHE A 81 2.46 -10.15 6.34
N ARG A 82 2.65 -11.01 5.33
CA ARG A 82 1.92 -10.95 4.06
C ARG A 82 0.40 -11.07 4.27
N LEU A 83 -0.05 -12.00 5.11
CA LEU A 83 -1.47 -12.17 5.45
C LEU A 83 -2.03 -10.94 6.20
N PHE A 84 -1.25 -10.36 7.11
CA PHE A 84 -1.63 -9.13 7.79
C PHE A 84 -1.83 -7.98 6.79
N VAL A 85 -0.87 -7.78 5.88
CA VAL A 85 -0.98 -6.75 4.83
C VAL A 85 -2.11 -7.07 3.84
N ALA A 86 -2.36 -8.34 3.53
CA ALA A 86 -3.49 -8.75 2.70
C ALA A 86 -4.84 -8.35 3.32
N LEU A 87 -4.98 -8.47 4.64
CA LEU A 87 -6.21 -8.12 5.35
C LEU A 87 -6.36 -6.61 5.57
N CYS A 88 -5.27 -5.93 5.92
CA CYS A 88 -5.30 -4.54 6.37
C CYS A 88 -4.91 -3.53 5.27
N GLY A 89 -4.30 -3.96 4.16
CA GLY A 89 -3.75 -3.08 3.14
C GLY A 89 -4.79 -2.13 2.54
N ASN A 90 -6.00 -2.65 2.27
CA ASN A 90 -7.12 -1.83 1.79
C ASN A 90 -7.54 -0.75 2.80
N MET A 91 -7.48 -1.04 4.10
CA MET A 91 -7.77 -0.06 5.16
C MET A 91 -6.71 1.05 5.16
N PHE A 92 -5.43 0.71 5.07
CA PHE A 92 -4.36 1.71 4.99
C PHE A 92 -4.47 2.59 3.74
N TYR A 93 -4.84 2.00 2.62
CA TYR A 93 -5.10 2.77 1.40
C TYR A 93 -6.31 3.69 1.52
N MET A 94 -7.40 3.24 2.14
CA MET A 94 -8.57 4.08 2.42
C MET A 94 -8.20 5.30 3.26
N GLN A 95 -7.49 5.08 4.38
CA GLN A 95 -7.03 6.16 5.25
C GLN A 95 -6.11 7.14 4.50
N HIS A 96 -5.23 6.62 3.63
CA HIS A 96 -4.40 7.46 2.79
C HIS A 96 -5.22 8.34 1.85
N ILE A 97 -6.18 7.76 1.12
CA ILE A 97 -7.05 8.52 0.21
C ILE A 97 -7.86 9.58 0.95
N GLU A 98 -8.40 9.25 2.12
CA GLU A 98 -9.12 10.22 2.95
C GLU A 98 -8.24 11.38 3.40
N ASN A 99 -6.99 11.10 3.80
CA ASN A 99 -6.05 12.12 4.24
C ASN A 99 -5.62 13.02 3.07
N VAL A 100 -5.36 12.44 1.89
CA VAL A 100 -5.04 13.17 0.67
C VAL A 100 -6.24 14.04 0.24
N ALA A 101 -7.46 13.49 0.25
CA ALA A 101 -8.67 14.24 -0.06
C ALA A 101 -8.85 15.43 0.88
N ARG A 102 -8.70 15.22 2.20
CA ARG A 102 -8.76 16.28 3.21
C ARG A 102 -7.71 17.37 3.00
N GLY A 103 -6.48 16.99 2.65
CA GLY A 103 -5.41 17.95 2.31
C GLY A 103 -5.72 18.75 1.05
N GLY A 104 -6.33 18.12 0.05
CA GLY A 104 -6.70 18.73 -1.22
C GLY A 104 -7.89 19.70 -1.16
N MET A 105 -8.81 19.53 -0.20
CA MET A 105 -10.01 20.38 -0.07
C MET A 105 -9.69 21.88 0.09
N ARG A 106 -8.51 22.21 0.64
CA ARG A 106 -8.09 23.60 0.87
C ARG A 106 -7.48 24.26 -0.37
N LEU A 107 -7.22 23.50 -1.42
CA LEU A 107 -6.54 23.99 -2.62
C LEU A 107 -7.56 24.46 -3.67
N ARG A 108 -7.28 25.61 -4.28
CA ARG A 108 -7.98 26.08 -5.49
C ARG A 108 -7.31 25.54 -6.75
N GLU A 109 -8.04 25.53 -7.86
CA GLU A 109 -7.45 25.20 -9.16
C GLU A 109 -6.49 26.33 -9.62
N PRO A 110 -5.36 26.00 -10.27
CA PRO A 110 -4.92 24.69 -10.79
C PRO A 110 -4.15 23.81 -9.78
N ALA A 111 -3.90 24.30 -8.56
CA ALA A 111 -3.07 23.62 -7.57
C ALA A 111 -3.68 22.29 -7.11
N ARG A 112 -5.00 22.23 -6.94
CA ARG A 112 -5.72 20.99 -6.57
C ARG A 112 -5.54 19.88 -7.60
N SER A 113 -5.63 20.21 -8.91
CA SER A 113 -5.33 19.26 -9.99
C SER A 113 -3.91 18.71 -9.93
N ARG A 114 -2.91 19.57 -9.69
CA ARG A 114 -1.51 19.16 -9.58
C ARG A 114 -1.29 18.26 -8.36
N TYR A 115 -1.90 18.61 -7.22
CA TYR A 115 -1.87 17.81 -6.00
C TYR A 115 -2.45 16.40 -6.22
N ALA A 116 -3.59 16.29 -6.92
CA ALA A 116 -4.17 15.00 -7.29
C ALA A 116 -3.29 14.14 -8.20
N LYS A 117 -2.55 14.75 -9.13
CA LYS A 117 -1.57 14.01 -9.96
C LYS A 117 -0.39 13.48 -9.14
N LEU A 118 0.08 14.25 -8.16
CA LEU A 118 1.24 13.89 -7.33
C LEU A 118 0.89 12.77 -6.34
N TYR A 119 -0.15 12.97 -5.53
CA TYR A 119 -0.50 12.09 -4.40
C TYR A 119 -1.55 11.03 -4.73
N GLY A 120 -2.29 11.17 -5.82
CA GLY A 120 -3.27 10.18 -6.27
C GLY A 120 -2.75 9.25 -7.38
N GLY A 121 -3.60 8.32 -7.76
CA GLY A 121 -3.41 7.35 -8.83
C GLY A 121 -2.42 6.25 -8.48
N THR A 122 -1.78 5.73 -9.52
CA THR A 122 -0.89 4.57 -9.42
C THR A 122 0.41 4.79 -10.17
N SER A 123 1.47 4.09 -9.76
CA SER A 123 2.77 4.11 -10.44
C SER A 123 3.37 2.71 -10.52
N ALA A 124 3.29 2.08 -11.70
CA ALA A 124 3.94 0.79 -11.95
C ALA A 124 5.45 0.88 -11.82
N VAL A 125 6.05 1.99 -12.24
CA VAL A 125 7.50 2.25 -12.12
C VAL A 125 7.93 2.17 -10.65
N LEU A 126 7.21 2.83 -9.74
CA LEU A 126 7.55 2.79 -8.30
C LEU A 126 7.37 1.40 -7.70
N ALA A 127 6.37 0.64 -8.16
CA ALA A 127 6.20 -0.75 -7.75
C ALA A 127 7.40 -1.61 -8.17
N VAL A 128 7.82 -1.53 -9.43
CA VAL A 128 8.98 -2.28 -9.97
C VAL A 128 10.27 -1.89 -9.27
N LEU A 129 10.52 -0.58 -9.10
CA LEU A 129 11.70 -0.09 -8.40
C LEU A 129 11.73 -0.57 -6.94
N SER A 130 10.61 -0.52 -6.23
CA SER A 130 10.54 -1.01 -4.85
C SER A 130 10.83 -2.51 -4.74
N PHE A 131 10.41 -3.29 -5.74
CA PHE A 131 10.67 -4.72 -5.81
C PHE A 131 12.15 -5.01 -6.06
N ILE A 132 12.78 -4.32 -7.01
CA ILE A 132 14.22 -4.44 -7.29
C ILE A 132 15.06 -4.08 -6.06
N VAL A 133 14.71 -2.99 -5.37
CA VAL A 133 15.42 -2.56 -4.16
C VAL A 133 15.27 -3.60 -3.05
N LEU A 134 14.06 -4.11 -2.81
CA LEU A 134 13.82 -5.13 -1.79
C LEU A 134 14.61 -6.41 -2.09
N LEU A 135 14.56 -6.92 -3.33
CA LEU A 135 15.32 -8.11 -3.72
C LEU A 135 16.83 -7.92 -3.57
N SER A 136 17.34 -6.74 -3.97
CA SER A 136 18.76 -6.41 -3.79
C SER A 136 19.16 -6.44 -2.31
N LEU A 137 18.33 -5.90 -1.42
CA LEU A 137 18.59 -5.92 0.03
C LEU A 137 18.57 -7.34 0.59
N GLU A 138 17.57 -8.14 0.24
CA GLU A 138 17.46 -9.53 0.67
C GLU A 138 18.65 -10.37 0.19
N CYS A 139 19.10 -10.19 -1.05
CA CYS A 139 20.30 -10.84 -1.60
C CYS A 139 21.56 -10.48 -0.83
N VAL A 140 21.76 -9.19 -0.52
CA VAL A 140 22.92 -8.72 0.25
C VAL A 140 22.89 -9.33 1.66
N ILE A 141 21.76 -9.26 2.37
CA ILE A 141 21.62 -9.85 3.70
C ILE A 141 21.89 -11.35 3.66
N PHE A 142 21.32 -12.05 2.68
CA PHE A 142 21.54 -13.48 2.53
C PHE A 142 23.02 -13.82 2.36
N ARG A 143 23.73 -13.07 1.51
CA ARG A 143 25.16 -13.25 1.25
C ARG A 143 26.04 -12.99 2.47
N PHE A 144 25.70 -12.03 3.32
CA PHE A 144 26.53 -11.68 4.47
C PHE A 144 26.31 -12.57 5.69
N PHE A 145 25.09 -13.07 5.90
CA PHE A 145 24.72 -13.79 7.13
C PHE A 145 24.60 -15.32 6.96
N TYR A 146 24.49 -15.81 5.72
CA TYR A 146 24.21 -17.24 5.44
C TYR A 146 25.09 -17.87 4.36
N SER A 147 26.11 -17.17 3.84
CA SER A 147 27.17 -17.74 2.99
C SER A 147 28.46 -17.94 3.77
#